data_AF-A0A957TKZ3-F1
#
_entry.id   AF-A0A957TKZ3-F1
#
_cell.length_a   1.000
_cell.length_b   1.000
_cell.length_c   1.000
_cell.angle_alpha   90.00
_cell.angle_beta   90.00
_cell.angle_gamma   90.00
#
_symmetry.space_group_name_H-M   'P 1'
#
loop_
_entity.id
_entity.type
_entity.pdbx_description
1 polymer ?
#
loop_
_entity_poly.entity_id
_entity_poly.type
_entity_poly.pdbx_seq_one_letter_code
_entity_poly.pdbx_strand_id
1 'polypeptide(L)'
;MHALWTQFTTWLAWEERHYLRRRHLADLLAVLLLLGLMIGFFWRTVSGDVYQPADGGDLVSFLYPTYRFAAAQLQQGILPLWNPTLYAGAPFIGDIQAGFLYVPNLILFWLWPNFDY
;
A
#
# COMPACT_ATOMS: atom_id res chain seq x y z
N MET A 1 45.04 -19.13 30.77
CA MET A 1 44.78 -18.46 29.47
C MET A 1 43.34 -18.61 28.98
N HIS A 2 42.65 -19.75 29.17
CA HIS A 2 41.26 -19.92 28.69
C HIS A 2 40.17 -19.08 29.41
N ALA A 3 40.37 -18.70 30.68
CA ALA A 3 39.38 -17.96 31.46
C ALA A 3 39.23 -16.47 31.05
N LEU A 4 40.27 -15.87 30.46
CA LEU A 4 40.22 -14.48 29.99
C LEU A 4 39.49 -14.36 28.64
N TRP A 5 39.56 -15.39 27.81
CA TRP A 5 38.90 -15.42 26.50
C TRP A 5 37.37 -15.52 26.63
N THR A 6 36.87 -16.30 27.59
CA THR A 6 35.43 -16.43 27.85
C THR A 6 34.82 -15.20 28.50
N GLN A 7 35.56 -14.48 29.34
CA GLN A 7 35.11 -13.20 29.90
C GLN A 7 35.03 -12.10 28.83
N PHE A 8 35.97 -12.08 27.89
CA PHE A 8 35.97 -11.12 26.79
C PHE A 8 34.81 -11.35 25.81
N THR A 9 34.54 -12.61 25.44
CA THR A 9 33.41 -12.92 24.53
C THR A 9 32.04 -12.71 25.18
N THR A 10 31.92 -12.99 26.48
CA THR A 10 30.68 -12.69 27.23
C THR A 10 30.45 -11.20 27.41
N TRP A 11 31.51 -10.41 27.59
CA TRP A 11 31.44 -8.95 27.64
C TRP A 11 31.01 -8.34 26.29
N LEU A 12 31.62 -8.76 25.18
CA LEU A 12 31.22 -8.33 23.83
C LEU A 12 29.77 -8.73 23.50
N ALA A 13 29.37 -9.96 23.81
CA ALA A 13 28.01 -10.43 23.59
C ALA A 13 26.97 -9.75 24.51
N TRP A 14 27.40 -9.22 25.67
CA TRP A 14 26.56 -8.42 26.55
C TRP A 14 26.39 -6.99 26.01
N GLU A 15 27.47 -6.37 25.56
CA GLU A 15 27.47 -5.02 25.00
C GLU A 15 26.67 -4.94 23.69
N GLU A 16 26.82 -5.94 22.79
CA GLU A 16 26.00 -6.07 21.58
C GLU A 16 24.51 -6.21 21.91
N ARG A 17 24.15 -7.03 22.91
CA ARG A 17 22.73 -7.19 23.32
C ARG A 17 22.14 -5.91 23.88
N HIS A 18 22.90 -5.14 24.65
CA HIS A 18 22.42 -3.85 25.17
C HIS A 18 22.30 -2.79 24.08
N TYR A 19 23.22 -2.78 23.12
CA TYR A 19 23.16 -1.91 21.95
C TYR A 19 21.93 -2.22 21.08
N LEU A 20 21.72 -3.50 20.74
CA LEU A 20 20.57 -3.96 19.96
C LEU A 20 19.25 -3.70 20.69
N ARG A 21 19.17 -3.96 22.01
CA ARG A 21 17.97 -3.68 22.80
C ARG A 21 17.62 -2.19 22.82
N ARG A 22 18.59 -1.29 23.00
CA ARG A 22 18.36 0.17 22.94
C ARG A 22 17.90 0.61 21.56
N ARG A 23 18.45 0.02 20.49
CA ARG A 23 18.03 0.28 19.11
C ARG A 23 16.58 -0.18 18.87
N HIS A 24 16.21 -1.38 19.27
CA HIS A 24 14.83 -1.87 19.14
C HIS A 24 13.82 -1.03 19.95
N LEU A 25 14.21 -0.53 21.12
CA LEU A 25 13.37 0.39 21.89
C LEU A 25 13.22 1.73 21.17
N ALA A 26 14.29 2.28 20.59
CA ALA A 26 14.21 3.50 19.79
C ALA A 26 13.34 3.31 18.54
N ASP A 27 13.47 2.17 17.85
CA ASP A 27 12.65 1.82 16.69
C ASP A 27 11.17 1.68 17.09
N LEU A 28 10.88 1.00 18.22
CA LEU A 28 9.53 0.88 18.75
C LEU A 28 8.94 2.25 19.11
N LEU A 29 9.71 3.11 19.76
CA LEU A 29 9.29 4.47 20.10
C LEU A 29 9.03 5.31 18.84
N ALA A 30 9.86 5.16 17.81
CA ALA A 30 9.66 5.84 16.52
C ALA A 30 8.37 5.36 15.85
N VAL A 31 8.11 4.05 15.82
CA VAL A 31 6.85 3.49 15.29
C VAL A 31 5.65 4.00 16.07
N LEU A 32 5.70 3.96 17.42
CA LEU A 32 4.62 4.45 18.27
C LEU A 32 4.38 5.95 18.08
N LEU A 33 5.45 6.74 17.94
CA LEU A 33 5.35 8.17 17.65
C LEU A 33 4.68 8.41 16.30
N LEU A 34 5.12 7.73 15.24
CA LEU A 34 4.53 7.86 13.90
C LEU A 34 3.06 7.43 13.88
N LEU A 35 2.71 6.33 14.55
CA LEU A 35 1.33 5.90 14.71
C LEU A 35 0.50 6.93 15.50
N GLY A 36 1.07 7.45 16.59
CA GLY A 36 0.43 8.50 17.39
C GLY A 36 0.18 9.77 16.59
N LEU A 37 1.15 10.19 15.77
CA LEU A 37 1.01 11.33 14.86
C LEU A 37 -0.03 11.06 13.77
N MET A 38 -0.05 9.85 13.19
CA MET A 38 -1.04 9.45 12.19
C MET A 38 -2.45 9.50 12.78
N ILE A 39 -2.68 8.85 13.94
CA ILE A 39 -3.98 8.85 14.62
C ILE A 39 -4.35 10.26 15.07
N GLY A 40 -3.40 11.03 15.60
CA GLY A 40 -3.61 12.40 16.03
C GLY A 40 -3.95 13.35 14.88
N PHE A 41 -3.35 13.17 13.71
CA PHE A 41 -3.68 13.95 12.51
C PHE A 41 -5.06 13.56 11.96
N PHE A 42 -5.33 12.26 11.83
CA PHE A 42 -6.61 11.72 11.33
C PHE A 42 -7.67 11.54 12.43
N TRP A 43 -7.53 12.20 13.59
CA TRP A 43 -8.39 11.94 14.75
C TRP A 43 -9.88 12.16 14.45
N ARG A 44 -10.22 13.14 13.60
CA ARG A 44 -11.60 13.40 13.18
C ARG A 44 -12.18 12.29 12.30
N THR A 45 -11.35 11.72 11.42
CA THR A 45 -11.74 10.58 10.60
C THR A 45 -11.90 9.33 11.46
N VAL A 46 -10.99 9.09 12.41
CA VAL A 46 -11.01 7.94 13.32
C VAL A 46 -12.17 8.02 14.33
N SER A 47 -12.52 9.22 14.79
CA SER A 47 -13.65 9.45 15.71
C SER A 47 -15.02 9.46 15.03
N GLY A 48 -15.07 9.56 13.70
CA GLY A 48 -16.32 9.71 12.96
C GLY A 48 -16.88 11.14 12.94
N ASP A 49 -16.12 12.14 13.41
CA ASP A 49 -16.45 13.56 13.37
C ASP A 49 -16.47 14.16 11.94
N VAL A 50 -16.14 13.35 10.93
CA VAL A 50 -16.22 13.68 9.51
C VAL A 50 -16.98 12.57 8.80
N TYR A 51 -17.96 12.96 7.99
CA TYR A 51 -18.64 12.05 7.09
C TYR A 51 -17.74 11.69 5.91
N GLN A 52 -17.46 10.40 5.76
CA GLN A 52 -16.77 9.85 4.60
C GLN A 52 -17.68 8.78 3.99
N PRO A 53 -18.07 8.89 2.70
CA PRO A 53 -18.96 7.92 2.09
C PRO A 53 -18.37 6.51 2.18
N ALA A 54 -19.18 5.55 2.64
CA ALA A 54 -18.75 4.16 2.80
C ALA A 54 -18.34 3.52 1.46
N ASP A 55 -19.00 3.93 0.38
CA ASP A 55 -18.78 3.43 -0.99
C ASP A 55 -17.69 4.22 -1.73
N GLY A 56 -16.97 5.08 -1.01
CA GLY A 56 -15.93 5.94 -1.54
C GLY A 56 -16.44 7.26 -2.12
N GLY A 57 -15.51 8.21 -2.23
CA GLY A 57 -15.78 9.52 -2.81
C GLY A 57 -15.75 9.52 -4.34
N ASP A 58 -15.64 10.73 -4.88
CA ASP A 58 -15.41 11.01 -6.31
C ASP A 58 -14.33 10.11 -6.96
N LEU A 59 -13.29 9.76 -6.22
CA LEU A 59 -12.21 8.92 -6.70
C LEU A 59 -12.69 7.51 -7.08
N VAL A 60 -13.60 6.91 -6.32
CA VAL A 60 -14.13 5.58 -6.65
C VAL A 60 -15.01 5.66 -7.88
N SER A 61 -15.82 6.72 -8.00
CA SER A 61 -16.62 6.97 -9.21
C SER A 61 -15.77 7.17 -10.47
N PHE A 62 -14.50 7.58 -10.32
CA PHE A 62 -13.54 7.68 -11.43
C PHE A 62 -12.80 6.35 -11.70
N LEU A 63 -12.33 5.65 -10.67
CA LEU A 63 -11.51 4.44 -10.82
C LEU A 63 -12.32 3.22 -11.23
N TYR A 64 -13.54 3.05 -10.69
CA TYR A 64 -14.39 1.91 -11.01
C TYR A 64 -14.64 1.74 -12.52
N PRO A 65 -15.17 2.73 -13.27
CA PRO A 65 -15.40 2.57 -14.69
C PRO A 65 -14.11 2.36 -15.48
N THR A 66 -13.00 2.95 -15.03
CA THR A 66 -11.66 2.78 -15.61
C THR A 66 -11.21 1.31 -15.51
N TYR A 67 -11.37 0.69 -14.34
CA TYR A 67 -11.02 -0.70 -14.13
C TYR A 67 -11.96 -1.65 -14.86
N ARG A 68 -13.26 -1.34 -14.91
CA ARG A 68 -14.24 -2.10 -15.70
C ARG A 68 -13.92 -2.11 -17.19
N PHE A 69 -13.46 -0.98 -17.73
CA PHE A 69 -12.97 -0.90 -19.11
C PHE A 69 -11.74 -1.80 -19.31
N ALA A 70 -10.74 -1.71 -18.42
CA ALA A 70 -9.53 -2.54 -18.48
C ALA A 70 -9.85 -4.04 -18.47
N ALA A 71 -10.70 -4.47 -17.55
CA ALA A 71 -11.12 -5.86 -17.42
C ALA A 71 -11.87 -6.36 -18.67
N ALA A 72 -12.79 -5.54 -19.21
CA ALA A 72 -13.53 -5.89 -20.42
C ALA A 72 -12.63 -6.04 -21.65
N GLN A 73 -11.63 -5.17 -21.81
CA GLN A 73 -10.65 -5.28 -22.90
C GLN A 73 -9.77 -6.53 -22.74
N LEU A 74 -9.27 -6.77 -21.53
CA LEU A 74 -8.44 -7.95 -21.24
C LEU A 74 -9.19 -9.27 -21.49
N GLN A 75 -10.47 -9.36 -21.10
CA GLN A 75 -11.29 -10.54 -21.39
C GLN A 75 -11.44 -10.83 -22.88
N GLN A 76 -11.42 -9.79 -23.72
CA GLN A 76 -11.47 -9.91 -25.17
C GLN A 76 -10.10 -10.20 -25.79
N GLY A 77 -9.04 -10.33 -24.98
CA GLY A 77 -7.66 -10.46 -25.45
C GLY A 77 -7.11 -9.17 -26.07
N ILE A 78 -7.75 -8.03 -25.83
CA ILE A 78 -7.35 -6.73 -26.37
C ILE A 78 -6.48 -6.03 -25.35
N LEU A 79 -5.33 -5.54 -25.81
CA LEU A 79 -4.48 -4.67 -25.01
C LEU A 79 -5.06 -3.24 -25.04
N PRO A 80 -5.48 -2.67 -23.89
CA PRO A 80 -6.16 -1.38 -23.86
C PRO A 80 -5.15 -0.23 -24.01
N LEU A 81 -4.75 0.07 -25.25
CA LEU A 81 -3.84 1.19 -25.53
C LEU A 81 -4.55 2.55 -25.47
N TRP A 82 -5.82 2.58 -25.86
CA TRP A 82 -6.64 3.78 -25.97
C TRP A 82 -8.03 3.56 -25.37
N ASN A 83 -8.49 4.50 -24.56
CA ASN A 83 -9.85 4.53 -24.06
C ASN A 83 -10.66 5.58 -24.83
N PRO A 84 -11.64 5.19 -25.67
CA PRO A 84 -12.43 6.12 -26.46
C PRO A 84 -13.53 6.84 -25.65
N THR A 85 -13.84 6.38 -24.43
CA THR A 85 -14.98 6.89 -23.64
C THR A 85 -14.64 8.09 -22.77
N LEU A 86 -13.36 8.39 -22.59
CA LEU A 86 -12.86 9.53 -21.80
C LEU A 86 -12.31 10.61 -22.71
N TYR A 87 -12.71 11.88 -22.50
CA TYR A 87 -12.14 13.05 -23.17
C TYR A 87 -12.16 13.01 -24.72
N ALA A 88 -13.15 12.35 -25.32
CA ALA A 88 -13.19 12.03 -26.75
C ALA A 88 -12.05 11.10 -27.23
N GLY A 89 -11.36 10.47 -26.28
CA GLY A 89 -10.28 9.53 -26.45
C GLY A 89 -9.05 9.90 -25.62
N ALA A 90 -8.48 8.92 -24.91
CA ALA A 90 -7.26 9.10 -24.11
C ALA A 90 -6.34 7.86 -24.14
N PRO A 91 -5.01 8.04 -24.05
CA PRO A 91 -4.10 6.92 -23.82
C PRO A 91 -4.44 6.21 -22.50
N PHE A 92 -4.54 4.88 -22.52
CA PHE A 92 -4.99 4.11 -21.35
C PHE A 92 -3.87 3.30 -20.69
N ILE A 93 -3.09 2.54 -21.45
CA ILE A 93 -2.04 1.66 -20.87
C ILE A 93 -0.98 2.42 -20.06
N GLY A 94 -0.74 3.70 -20.42
CA GLY A 94 0.20 4.58 -19.73
C GLY A 94 -0.43 5.39 -18.59
N ASP A 95 -1.74 5.25 -18.36
CA ASP A 95 -2.42 5.93 -17.26
C ASP A 95 -2.07 5.26 -15.93
N ILE A 96 -1.41 6.03 -15.06
CA ILE A 96 -1.00 5.57 -13.73
C ILE A 96 -2.21 5.26 -12.85
N GLN A 97 -3.34 5.93 -13.06
CA GLN A 97 -4.58 5.71 -12.31
C GLN A 97 -5.31 4.45 -12.79
N ALA A 98 -5.18 4.09 -14.07
CA ALA A 98 -5.69 2.82 -14.58
C ALA A 98 -4.88 1.63 -14.06
N GLY A 99 -3.57 1.82 -13.82
CA GLY A 99 -2.70 0.82 -13.21
C GLY A 99 -2.74 -0.54 -13.94
N PHE A 100 -3.01 -0.55 -15.25
CA PHE A 100 -3.37 -1.77 -15.98
C PHE A 100 -2.25 -2.82 -15.92
N LEU A 101 -0.99 -2.39 -15.97
CA LEU A 101 0.18 -3.27 -15.95
C LEU A 101 0.58 -3.75 -14.54
N TYR A 102 -0.14 -3.34 -13.50
CA TYR A 102 0.17 -3.79 -12.14
C TYR A 102 -0.31 -5.23 -11.97
N VAL A 103 0.60 -6.11 -11.55
CA VAL A 103 0.32 -7.55 -11.43
C VAL A 103 -0.95 -7.86 -10.61
N PRO A 104 -1.21 -7.20 -9.46
CA PRO A 104 -2.45 -7.44 -8.72
C PRO A 104 -3.72 -7.08 -9.51
N ASN A 105 -3.68 -5.99 -10.27
CA ASN A 105 -4.81 -5.57 -11.11
C ASN A 105 -5.05 -6.56 -12.25
N LEU A 106 -3.98 -7.02 -12.92
CA LEU A 106 -4.08 -8.04 -13.96
C LEU A 106 -4.70 -9.34 -13.42
N ILE A 107 -4.29 -9.78 -12.23
CA ILE A 107 -4.88 -10.95 -11.55
C ILE A 107 -6.37 -10.72 -11.29
N LEU A 108 -6.76 -9.55 -10.77
CA LEU A 108 -8.16 -9.21 -10.53
C LEU A 108 -8.97 -9.25 -11.84
N PHE A 109 -8.49 -8.55 -12.88
CA PHE A 109 -9.17 -8.46 -14.17
C PHE A 109 -9.29 -9.81 -14.86
N TRP A 110 -8.35 -10.72 -14.64
CA TRP A 110 -8.38 -12.06 -15.21
C TRP A 110 -9.29 -13.02 -14.43
N LEU A 111 -9.18 -13.06 -13.10
CA LEU A 111 -9.95 -13.97 -12.25
C LEU A 111 -11.39 -13.52 -12.03
N TRP A 112 -11.60 -12.20 -11.84
CA TRP A 112 -12.90 -11.63 -11.55
C TRP A 112 -13.15 -10.33 -12.36
N PRO A 113 -13.31 -10.42 -13.68
CA PRO A 113 -13.55 -9.27 -14.55
C PRO A 113 -14.89 -8.55 -14.32
N ASN A 114 -15.88 -9.24 -13.75
CA ASN A 114 -17.20 -8.70 -13.44
C ASN A 114 -17.35 -8.33 -11.96
N PHE A 115 -16.40 -7.59 -11.40
CA PHE A 115 -16.48 -7.10 -10.02
C PHE A 115 -17.52 -5.96 -9.89
N ASP A 116 -18.24 -5.94 -8.78
CA ASP A 116 -19.28 -4.96 -8.49
C ASP A 116 -18.70 -3.66 -7.92
N TYR A 117 -19.53 -2.62 -7.88
CA TYR A 117 -19.23 -1.34 -7.25
C TYR A 117 -19.32 -1.46 -5.74
#